data_AF-A0A1V2ZGT2-F1
#
_entry.id   AF-A0A1V2ZGT2-F1
#
_cell.length_a   1.000
_cell.length_b   1.000
_cell.length_c   1.000
_cell.angle_alpha   90.00
_cell.angle_beta   90.00
_cell.angle_gamma   90.00
#
_symmetry.space_group_name_H-M   'P 1'
#
loop_
_entity.id
_entity.type
_entity.pdbx_description
1 polymer ?
#
loop_
_entity_poly.entity_id
_entity_poly.type
_entity_poly.pdbx_seq_one_letter_code
_entity_poly.pdbx_strand_id
1 'polypeptide(L)'
;MRHSLWEELGGFDPGLPVVDDALDFSIRTRLAGHRVSRVPDARVTTARIGLQRPDGRRIDGGERRRARQHRTAQLHRRLAYAPVALLVLHWLSLVPLAVGRAVVRLLRKQPGLVGGELLAAVVVAFGGTKVLRARRILRSSKNVGWKSIAPLRIPLDTVRQLRSVRHDAVRVQAGRDRHPLHFFQSGGVWVVLVAALAGLIVYTPLIAAPALSGGGLLTLSPTVGELWRNAAYGWRDLGSGFIGAADPFAGVLAVLGSLTFWSPSYAMVLLYLTAFPLAAMGAWLMIARITPRPLARAFGALVWILAPAFAAAQSDGRPGPILVHVLLPWLFFAGFGAYRSWSASATASLLAAAVVACAPILSLPLLAIWIVILATSGRRVGRFAGLPIPAAALLFPLVVAHAPRGDWFAVLADPGVPLPSARATSSRCSRGCPRP
;
A
#
# COMPACT_ATOMS: atom_id res chain seq x y z
N MET A 1 3.97 -9.71 49.72
CA MET A 1 2.62 -9.10 49.82
C MET A 1 1.90 -9.74 51.01
N ARG A 2 1.12 -9.00 51.80
CA ARG A 2 0.32 -9.61 52.88
C ARG A 2 -0.82 -10.44 52.27
N HIS A 3 -0.98 -11.69 52.70
CA HIS A 3 -1.99 -12.62 52.17
C HIS A 3 -3.42 -12.09 52.38
N SER A 4 -3.70 -11.54 53.56
CA SER A 4 -5.01 -10.98 53.90
C SER A 4 -5.47 -9.90 52.91
N LEU A 5 -4.56 -9.03 52.46
CA LEU A 5 -4.86 -8.00 51.45
C LEU A 5 -5.20 -8.62 50.08
N TRP A 6 -4.61 -9.76 49.75
CA TRP A 6 -4.89 -10.46 48.49
C TRP A 6 -6.31 -11.01 48.48
N GLU A 7 -6.72 -11.61 49.59
CA GLU A 7 -8.06 -12.13 49.79
C GLU A 7 -9.10 -11.00 49.84
N GLU A 8 -8.82 -9.92 50.56
CA GLU A 8 -9.69 -8.73 50.64
C GLU A 8 -9.96 -8.12 49.26
N LEU A 9 -8.93 -8.01 48.43
CA LEU A 9 -9.05 -7.46 47.07
C LEU A 9 -9.55 -8.48 46.05
N GLY A 10 -9.68 -9.75 46.41
CA GLY A 10 -10.05 -10.82 45.48
C GLY A 10 -9.04 -11.04 44.34
N GLY A 11 -7.75 -10.79 44.61
CA GLY A 11 -6.64 -10.96 43.67
C GLY A 11 -6.65 -10.03 42.45
N PHE A 12 -6.05 -10.50 41.34
CA PHE A 12 -6.03 -9.77 40.06
C PHE A 12 -7.39 -9.75 39.39
N ASP A 13 -7.68 -8.67 38.66
CA ASP A 13 -8.92 -8.53 37.92
C ASP A 13 -8.93 -9.50 36.71
N PRO A 14 -9.89 -10.45 36.62
CA PRO A 14 -10.01 -11.34 35.47
C PRO A 14 -10.29 -10.60 34.15
N GLY A 15 -10.74 -9.34 34.20
CA GLY A 15 -10.90 -8.47 33.04
C GLY A 15 -9.57 -7.96 32.44
N LEU A 16 -8.45 -8.13 33.16
CA LEU A 16 -7.11 -7.67 32.80
C LEU A 16 -6.08 -8.82 32.76
N PRO A 17 -6.24 -9.87 31.94
CA PRO A 17 -5.43 -11.09 32.06
C PRO A 17 -3.97 -10.98 31.59
N VAL A 18 -3.59 -9.89 30.90
CA VAL A 18 -2.27 -9.80 30.24
C VAL A 18 -1.57 -8.46 30.48
N VAL A 19 -2.34 -7.40 30.65
CA VAL A 19 -1.83 -6.03 30.65
C VAL A 19 -2.61 -5.23 31.69
N ASP A 20 -1.88 -4.37 32.41
CA ASP A 20 -2.40 -3.45 33.43
C ASP A 20 -2.99 -4.12 34.69
N ASP A 21 -2.87 -5.44 34.84
CA ASP A 21 -3.23 -6.20 36.06
C ASP A 21 -2.52 -5.68 37.31
N ALA A 22 -1.19 -5.55 37.25
CA ALA A 22 -0.37 -5.05 38.34
C ALA A 22 -0.69 -3.57 38.64
N LEU A 23 -1.01 -2.79 37.61
CA LEU A 23 -1.38 -1.39 37.75
C LEU A 23 -2.76 -1.23 38.41
N ASP A 24 -3.77 -2.00 37.98
CA ASP A 24 -5.08 -2.04 38.61
C ASP A 24 -4.99 -2.49 40.07
N PHE A 25 -4.26 -3.57 40.32
CA PHE A 25 -4.07 -4.10 41.66
C PHE A 25 -3.40 -3.06 42.59
N SER A 26 -2.39 -2.35 42.09
CA SER A 26 -1.71 -1.28 42.84
C SER A 26 -2.65 -0.09 43.14
N ILE A 27 -3.55 0.25 42.20
CA ILE A 27 -4.56 1.29 42.39
C ILE A 27 -5.55 0.86 43.47
N ARG A 28 -6.11 -0.37 43.39
CA ARG A 28 -7.03 -0.91 44.38
C ARG A 28 -6.42 -0.98 45.77
N THR A 29 -5.17 -1.44 45.86
CA THR A 29 -4.39 -1.45 47.11
C THR A 29 -4.31 -0.07 47.76
N ARG A 30 -4.05 0.99 46.98
CA ARG A 30 -4.00 2.36 47.51
C ARG A 30 -5.37 2.91 47.89
N LEU A 31 -6.41 2.54 47.14
CA LEU A 31 -7.79 2.93 47.46
C LEU A 31 -8.32 2.20 48.70
N ALA A 32 -7.81 1.02 49.03
CA ALA A 32 -8.06 0.33 50.29
C ALA A 32 -7.33 0.98 51.49
N GLY A 33 -6.42 1.94 51.25
CA GLY A 33 -5.67 2.65 52.28
C GLY A 33 -4.26 2.14 52.53
N HIS A 34 -3.79 1.16 51.74
CA HIS A 34 -2.44 0.61 51.88
C HIS A 34 -1.41 1.33 51.00
N ARG A 35 -0.14 1.22 51.38
CA ARG A 35 0.99 1.80 50.62
C ARG A 35 1.58 0.77 49.66
N VAL A 36 1.85 1.20 48.43
CA VAL A 36 2.66 0.46 47.46
C VAL A 36 4.02 1.14 47.38
N SER A 37 5.08 0.42 47.75
CA SER A 37 6.46 0.91 47.69
C SER A 37 7.30 0.06 46.75
N ARG A 38 8.34 0.66 46.18
CA ARG A 38 9.40 -0.05 45.46
C ARG A 38 10.62 -0.10 46.38
N VAL A 39 11.21 -1.27 46.52
CA VAL A 39 12.45 -1.47 47.29
C VAL A 39 13.62 -1.47 46.30
N PRO A 40 14.54 -0.48 46.34
CA PRO A 40 15.65 -0.38 45.39
C PRO A 40 16.61 -1.57 45.44
N ASP A 41 16.82 -2.11 46.65
CA ASP A 41 17.76 -3.22 46.88
C ASP A 41 17.22 -4.56 46.40
N ALA A 42 15.89 -4.68 46.28
CA ALA A 42 15.24 -5.87 45.73
C ALA A 42 15.31 -5.84 44.20
N ARG A 43 16.26 -6.59 43.64
CA ARG A 43 16.48 -6.70 42.20
C ARG A 43 15.89 -8.00 41.67
N VAL A 44 14.93 -7.87 40.75
CA VAL A 44 14.33 -9.01 40.03
C VAL A 44 14.53 -8.79 38.55
N THR A 45 15.25 -9.71 37.91
CA THR A 45 15.40 -9.72 36.45
C THR A 45 14.24 -10.46 35.82
N THR A 46 13.50 -9.77 34.96
CA THR A 46 12.48 -10.40 34.13
C THR A 46 12.96 -10.43 32.69
N ALA A 47 12.73 -11.55 32.01
CA ALA A 47 12.87 -11.58 30.56
C ALA A 47 11.90 -10.54 30.01
N ARG A 48 12.45 -9.46 29.45
CA ARG A 48 11.65 -8.35 28.91
C ARG A 48 10.80 -8.90 27.77
N ILE A 49 9.54 -9.21 28.05
CA ILE A 49 8.57 -9.56 27.01
C ILE A 49 8.24 -8.27 26.25
N GLY A 50 9.08 -7.96 25.26
CA GLY A 50 8.88 -6.94 24.22
C GLY A 50 8.51 -5.55 24.74
N LEU A 51 9.51 -4.82 25.26
CA LEU A 51 9.47 -3.37 25.06
C LEU A 51 9.35 -3.14 23.56
N GLN A 52 8.34 -2.35 23.21
CA GLN A 52 8.08 -1.83 21.88
C GLN A 52 9.40 -1.47 21.20
N ARG A 53 9.76 -2.24 20.17
CA ARG A 53 11.02 -2.07 19.45
C ARG A 53 11.04 -0.62 18.94
N PRO A 54 12.03 0.21 19.34
CA PRO A 54 12.12 1.60 18.90
C PRO A 54 12.48 1.72 17.42
N ASP A 55 12.95 0.63 16.82
CA ASP A 55 13.29 0.57 15.41
C ASP A 55 11.99 0.74 14.61
N GLY A 56 11.98 1.66 13.63
CA GLY A 56 10.88 1.86 12.68
C GLY A 56 10.57 0.65 11.78
N ARG A 57 10.90 -0.56 12.23
CA ARG A 57 10.46 -1.84 11.71
C ARG A 57 8.98 -2.03 11.99
N ARG A 58 8.34 -2.85 11.16
CA ARG A 58 6.89 -2.93 11.05
C ARG A 58 6.24 -3.60 12.25
N ILE A 59 4.97 -3.22 12.46
CA ILE A 59 4.07 -3.85 13.42
C ILE A 59 3.85 -5.32 13.06
N ASP A 60 4.56 -6.20 13.77
CA ASP A 60 4.40 -7.65 13.68
C ASP A 60 3.04 -8.10 14.25
N GLY A 61 2.63 -9.34 13.97
CA GLY A 61 1.40 -9.91 14.52
C GLY A 61 1.36 -9.86 16.06
N GLY A 62 2.52 -9.99 16.71
CA GLY A 62 2.66 -9.82 18.15
C GLY A 62 2.36 -8.40 18.62
N GLU A 63 2.80 -7.38 17.88
CA GLU A 63 2.50 -5.99 18.21
C GLU A 63 1.02 -5.65 18.03
N ARG A 64 0.35 -6.18 17.00
CA ARG A 64 -1.10 -6.00 16.82
C ARG A 64 -1.89 -6.58 18.00
N ARG A 65 -1.53 -7.81 18.41
CA ARG A 65 -2.15 -8.48 19.56
C ARG A 65 -1.92 -7.69 20.85
N ARG A 66 -0.69 -7.24 21.09
CA ARG A 66 -0.36 -6.39 22.25
C ARG A 66 -1.10 -5.06 22.23
N ALA A 67 -1.15 -4.37 21.09
CA ALA A 67 -1.86 -3.10 20.96
C ALA A 67 -3.36 -3.27 21.26
N ARG A 68 -3.98 -4.35 20.76
CA ARG A 68 -5.35 -4.73 21.12
C ARG A 68 -5.48 -4.98 22.63
N GLN A 69 -4.60 -5.77 23.23
CA GLN A 69 -4.62 -6.08 24.67
C GLN A 69 -4.49 -4.82 25.55
N HIS A 70 -3.52 -3.96 25.27
CA HIS A 70 -3.38 -2.65 25.94
C HIS A 70 -4.64 -1.80 25.78
N ARG A 71 -5.26 -1.82 24.59
CA ARG A 71 -6.45 -1.02 24.33
C ARG A 71 -7.67 -1.57 25.08
N THR A 72 -7.89 -2.87 25.06
CA THR A 72 -8.94 -3.55 25.82
C THR A 72 -8.79 -3.23 27.31
N ALA A 73 -7.58 -3.36 27.87
CA ALA A 73 -7.28 -3.06 29.26
C ALA A 73 -7.54 -1.58 29.62
N GLN A 74 -7.18 -0.64 28.74
CA GLN A 74 -7.45 0.78 28.92
C GLN A 74 -8.96 1.07 28.95
N LEU A 75 -9.73 0.52 28.00
CA LEU A 75 -11.17 0.74 27.92
C LEU A 75 -11.91 0.10 29.10
N HIS A 76 -11.50 -1.12 29.48
CA HIS A 76 -12.02 -1.82 30.65
C HIS A 76 -11.85 -0.97 31.93
N ARG A 77 -10.62 -0.51 32.21
CA ARG A 77 -10.35 0.35 33.38
C ARG A 77 -11.09 1.68 33.34
N ARG A 78 -11.24 2.28 32.16
CA ARG A 78 -12.02 3.51 31.99
C ARG A 78 -13.46 3.32 32.46
N LEU A 79 -14.10 2.19 32.13
CA LEU A 79 -15.43 1.87 32.63
C LEU A 79 -15.40 1.41 34.10
N ALA A 80 -14.39 0.67 34.56
CA ALA A 80 -14.29 0.23 35.94
C ALA A 80 -14.17 1.40 36.93
N TYR A 81 -13.42 2.45 36.56
CA TYR A 81 -13.14 3.61 37.42
C TYR A 81 -14.09 4.79 37.21
N ALA A 82 -14.95 4.76 36.18
CA ALA A 82 -15.86 5.84 35.89
C ALA A 82 -16.87 6.07 37.04
N PRO A 83 -17.22 7.33 37.37
CA PRO A 83 -18.36 7.58 38.25
C PRO A 83 -19.64 7.02 37.62
N VAL A 84 -20.57 6.50 38.44
CA VAL A 84 -21.78 5.80 37.97
C VAL A 84 -22.61 6.69 37.03
N ALA A 85 -22.74 7.98 37.34
CA ALA A 85 -23.47 8.95 36.52
C ALA A 85 -22.94 9.09 35.08
N LEU A 86 -21.62 8.92 34.88
CA LEU A 86 -21.01 9.01 33.54
C LEU A 86 -20.85 7.66 32.87
N LEU A 87 -21.30 6.56 33.47
CA LEU A 87 -21.06 5.21 32.95
C LEU A 87 -21.72 5.00 31.60
N VAL A 88 -22.99 5.39 31.47
CA VAL A 88 -23.77 5.27 30.23
C VAL A 88 -23.13 6.10 29.12
N LEU A 89 -22.73 7.33 29.42
CA LEU A 89 -22.03 8.21 28.47
C LEU A 89 -20.68 7.62 28.04
N HIS A 90 -19.89 7.08 28.98
CA HIS A 90 -18.63 6.43 28.66
C HIS A 90 -18.82 5.19 27.79
N TRP A 91 -19.83 4.39 28.08
CA TRP A 91 -20.19 3.19 27.32
C TRP A 91 -20.64 3.53 25.90
N LEU A 92 -21.57 4.48 25.74
CA LEU A 92 -22.00 5.00 24.42
C LEU A 92 -20.84 5.59 23.63
N SER A 93 -19.87 6.23 24.30
CA SER A 93 -18.70 6.83 23.62
C SER A 93 -17.67 5.82 23.11
N LEU A 94 -17.72 4.55 23.54
CA LEU A 94 -16.67 3.57 23.20
C LEU A 94 -16.55 3.33 21.70
N VAL A 95 -17.66 3.00 21.05
CA VAL A 95 -17.69 2.64 19.63
C VAL A 95 -17.43 3.88 18.75
N PRO A 96 -18.11 5.03 18.93
CA PRO A 96 -17.83 6.23 18.15
C PRO A 96 -16.38 6.70 18.25
N LEU A 97 -15.79 6.71 19.45
CA LEU A 97 -14.38 7.10 19.63
C LEU A 97 -13.41 6.07 19.04
N ALA A 98 -13.77 4.79 19.02
CA ALA A 98 -12.96 3.76 18.36
C ALA A 98 -12.97 3.93 16.84
N VAL A 99 -14.12 4.27 16.24
CA VAL A 99 -14.23 4.61 14.81
C VAL A 99 -13.42 5.87 14.49
N GLY A 100 -13.57 6.95 15.27
CA GLY A 100 -12.76 8.16 15.09
C GLY A 100 -11.26 7.88 15.19
N ARG A 101 -10.83 7.05 16.15
CA ARG A 101 -9.42 6.63 16.24
C ARG A 101 -8.99 5.73 15.10
N ALA A 102 -9.85 4.84 14.60
CA ALA A 102 -9.57 4.02 13.43
C ALA A 102 -9.28 4.89 12.20
N VAL A 103 -10.06 5.94 11.98
CA VAL A 103 -9.81 6.94 10.94
C VAL A 103 -8.45 7.61 11.14
N VAL A 104 -8.13 8.08 12.34
CA VAL A 104 -6.81 8.66 12.64
C VAL A 104 -5.66 7.66 12.41
N ARG A 105 -5.86 6.37 12.69
CA ARG A 105 -4.86 5.32 12.41
C ARG A 105 -4.69 5.09 10.92
N LEU A 106 -5.76 5.14 10.13
CA LEU A 106 -5.70 5.09 8.67
C LEU A 106 -4.94 6.29 8.10
N LEU A 107 -5.27 7.50 8.55
CA LEU A 107 -4.56 8.73 8.18
C LEU A 107 -3.07 8.68 8.54
N ARG A 108 -2.73 8.06 9.68
CA ARG A 108 -1.34 7.80 10.11
C ARG A 108 -0.69 6.60 9.42
N LYS A 109 -1.30 6.04 8.38
CA LYS A 109 -0.81 4.88 7.60
C LYS A 109 -0.58 3.62 8.45
N GLN A 110 -1.39 3.41 9.49
CA GLN A 110 -1.36 2.26 10.41
C GLN A 110 -2.63 1.40 10.33
N PRO A 111 -3.05 0.91 9.15
CA PRO A 111 -4.30 0.14 9.00
C PRO A 111 -4.30 -1.16 9.82
N GLY A 112 -3.12 -1.75 10.06
CA GLY A 112 -3.00 -2.99 10.84
C GLY A 112 -3.41 -2.86 12.32
N LEU A 113 -3.55 -1.65 12.85
CA LEU A 113 -4.02 -1.40 14.23
C LEU A 113 -5.52 -1.13 14.32
N VAL A 114 -6.18 -0.82 13.20
CA VAL A 114 -7.60 -0.46 13.14
C VAL A 114 -8.47 -1.59 13.69
N GLY A 115 -8.25 -2.82 13.20
CA GLY A 115 -9.01 -3.99 13.68
C GLY A 115 -8.84 -4.22 15.19
N GLY A 116 -7.65 -4.02 15.73
CA GLY A 116 -7.40 -4.13 17.17
C GLY A 116 -8.13 -3.07 18.00
N GLU A 117 -8.21 -1.83 17.49
CA GLU A 117 -8.92 -0.71 18.12
C GLU A 117 -10.44 -0.96 18.17
N LEU A 118 -11.04 -1.35 17.04
CA LEU A 118 -12.48 -1.65 16.95
C LEU A 118 -12.85 -2.88 17.76
N LEU A 119 -12.09 -3.97 17.64
CA LEU A 119 -12.34 -5.19 18.41
C LEU A 119 -12.20 -4.95 19.92
N ALA A 120 -11.25 -4.12 20.36
CA ALA A 120 -11.13 -3.78 21.78
C ALA A 120 -12.38 -3.04 22.29
N ALA A 121 -12.93 -2.11 21.50
CA ALA A 121 -14.14 -1.38 21.85
C ALA A 121 -15.37 -2.29 21.91
N VAL A 122 -15.56 -3.14 20.90
CA VAL A 122 -16.68 -4.10 20.83
C VAL A 122 -16.61 -5.09 22.01
N VAL A 123 -15.44 -5.70 22.26
CA VAL A 123 -15.26 -6.67 23.36
C VAL A 123 -15.58 -6.05 24.72
N VAL A 124 -15.21 -4.78 24.94
CA VAL A 124 -15.48 -4.10 26.21
C VAL A 124 -16.94 -3.65 26.31
N ALA A 125 -17.53 -3.14 25.22
CA ALA A 125 -18.91 -2.65 25.20
C ALA A 125 -19.93 -3.77 25.46
N PHE A 126 -19.71 -4.96 24.88
CA PHE A 126 -20.64 -6.09 24.98
C PHE A 126 -20.26 -7.11 26.06
N GLY A 127 -19.61 -6.65 27.14
CA GLY A 127 -19.49 -7.45 28.37
C GLY A 127 -18.35 -8.47 28.43
N GLY A 128 -17.50 -8.55 27.40
CA GLY A 128 -16.39 -9.52 27.34
C GLY A 128 -15.30 -9.36 28.40
N THR A 129 -15.35 -8.31 29.24
CA THR A 129 -14.34 -8.04 30.29
C THR A 129 -14.90 -7.95 31.72
N LYS A 130 -16.17 -8.34 31.96
CA LYS A 130 -16.76 -8.40 33.31
C LYS A 130 -16.64 -7.10 34.15
N VAL A 131 -16.79 -5.94 33.50
CA VAL A 131 -16.67 -4.59 34.11
C VAL A 131 -17.50 -4.43 35.40
N LEU A 132 -18.71 -4.99 35.45
CA LEU A 132 -19.59 -4.89 36.63
C LEU A 132 -18.98 -5.54 37.88
N ARG A 133 -18.28 -6.67 37.71
CA ARG A 133 -17.58 -7.36 38.80
C ARG A 133 -16.43 -6.50 39.33
N ALA A 134 -15.61 -5.96 38.43
CA ALA A 134 -14.51 -5.06 38.78
C ALA A 134 -15.00 -3.84 39.58
N ARG A 135 -16.13 -3.25 39.16
CA ARG A 135 -16.78 -2.13 39.89
C ARG A 135 -17.27 -2.52 41.28
N ARG A 136 -17.87 -3.71 41.42
CA ARG A 136 -18.38 -4.21 42.70
C ARG A 136 -17.24 -4.39 43.70
N ILE A 137 -16.17 -5.07 43.29
CA ILE A 137 -14.97 -5.29 44.12
C ILE A 137 -14.31 -3.96 44.49
N LEU A 138 -14.17 -3.04 43.53
CA LEU A 138 -13.61 -1.72 43.79
C LEU A 138 -14.45 -0.93 44.80
N ARG A 139 -15.79 -1.02 44.73
CA ARG A 139 -16.68 -0.32 45.66
C ARG A 139 -16.61 -0.90 47.06
N SER A 140 -16.49 -2.22 47.21
CA SER A 140 -16.44 -2.88 48.52
C SER A 140 -15.09 -2.71 49.24
N SER A 141 -13.99 -2.59 48.49
CA SER A 141 -12.63 -2.48 49.03
C SER A 141 -12.11 -1.04 49.16
N LYS A 142 -12.86 -0.04 48.69
CA LYS A 142 -12.40 1.35 48.67
C LYS A 142 -12.69 2.05 50.00
N ASN A 143 -11.63 2.38 50.72
CA ASN A 143 -11.65 3.16 51.97
C ASN A 143 -11.24 4.63 51.76
N VAL A 144 -10.39 4.91 50.77
CA VAL A 144 -9.81 6.24 50.49
C VAL A 144 -10.30 6.80 49.15
N GLY A 145 -10.44 8.12 49.07
CA GLY A 145 -10.82 8.82 47.84
C GLY A 145 -9.74 8.84 46.76
N TRP A 146 -10.14 9.08 45.50
CA TRP A 146 -9.24 9.17 44.34
C TRP A 146 -8.17 10.28 44.44
N LYS A 147 -8.35 11.26 45.32
CA LYS A 147 -7.38 12.33 45.59
C LYS A 147 -6.04 11.78 46.10
N SER A 148 -6.03 10.65 46.81
CA SER A 148 -4.79 10.03 47.30
C SER A 148 -3.86 9.53 46.19
N ILE A 149 -4.40 9.29 44.99
CA ILE A 149 -3.65 8.81 43.82
C ILE A 149 -3.28 9.96 42.88
N ALA A 150 -3.90 11.13 43.02
CA ALA A 150 -3.67 12.27 42.12
C ALA A 150 -2.18 12.65 41.98
N PRO A 151 -1.36 12.69 43.06
CA PRO A 151 0.07 13.01 42.96
C PRO A 151 0.90 11.97 42.19
N LEU A 152 0.39 10.75 42.03
CA LEU A 152 1.07 9.66 41.32
C LEU A 152 0.76 9.65 39.81
N ARG A 153 -0.15 10.52 39.35
CA ARG A 153 -0.52 10.60 37.94
C ARG A 153 0.41 11.57 37.23
N ILE A 154 0.92 11.14 36.08
CA ILE A 154 1.72 11.99 35.20
C ILE A 154 0.81 13.06 34.59
N PRO A 155 1.14 14.35 34.67
CA PRO A 155 0.32 15.42 34.12
C PRO A 155 0.39 15.42 32.57
N LEU A 156 -0.65 15.96 31.92
CA LEU A 156 -0.88 15.78 30.48
C LEU A 156 0.18 16.43 29.59
N ASP A 157 0.71 17.57 30.02
CA ASP A 157 1.85 18.29 29.44
C ASP A 157 3.11 17.41 29.41
N THR A 158 3.45 16.78 30.54
CA THR A 158 4.58 15.85 30.63
C THR A 158 4.35 14.63 29.74
N VAL A 159 3.11 14.12 29.66
CA VAL A 159 2.77 13.03 28.73
C VAL A 159 2.94 13.45 27.27
N ARG A 160 2.61 14.70 26.91
CA ARG A 160 2.83 15.22 25.54
C ARG A 160 4.32 15.34 25.22
N GLN A 161 5.11 15.87 26.16
CA GLN A 161 6.57 15.99 26.02
C GLN A 161 7.24 14.61 25.89
N LEU A 162 6.89 13.65 26.74
CA LEU A 162 7.43 12.28 26.64
C LEU A 162 7.04 11.62 25.32
N ARG A 163 5.86 11.92 24.77
CA ARG A 163 5.44 11.43 23.45
C ARG A 163 6.23 12.08 22.31
N SER A 164 6.55 13.37 22.36
CA SER A 164 7.37 14.02 21.32
C SER A 164 8.79 13.44 21.31
N VAL A 165 9.43 13.35 22.48
CA VAL A 165 10.77 12.74 22.63
C VAL A 165 10.78 11.30 22.10
N ARG A 166 9.76 10.52 22.42
CA ARG A 166 9.63 9.15 21.91
C ARG A 166 9.43 9.10 20.39
N HIS A 167 8.67 10.03 19.83
CA HIS A 167 8.49 10.14 18.38
C HIS A 167 9.80 10.48 17.67
N ASP A 168 10.60 11.38 18.23
CA ASP A 168 11.89 11.78 17.66
C ASP A 168 12.92 10.65 17.75
N ALA A 169 12.97 9.93 18.88
CA ALA A 169 13.81 8.75 19.02
C ALA A 169 13.49 7.66 17.97
N VAL A 170 12.19 7.43 17.69
CA VAL A 170 11.76 6.48 16.65
C VAL A 170 12.15 6.98 15.25
N ARG A 171 12.09 8.29 14.97
CA ARG A 171 12.51 8.83 13.67
C ARG A 171 14.01 8.65 13.43
N VAL A 172 14.83 8.94 14.45
CA VAL A 172 16.30 8.79 14.40
C VAL A 172 16.67 7.32 14.14
N GLN A 173 16.03 6.40 14.86
CA GLN A 173 16.28 4.97 14.71
C GLN A 173 15.78 4.44 13.34
N ALA A 174 14.63 4.92 12.87
CA ALA A 174 14.11 4.55 11.55
C ALA A 174 14.94 5.10 10.37
N GLY A 175 15.74 6.15 10.58
CA GLY A 175 16.67 6.69 9.61
C GLY A 175 17.91 5.82 9.43
N ARG A 176 18.44 5.24 10.52
CA ARG A 176 19.65 4.39 10.50
C ARG A 176 19.49 3.07 9.74
N ASP A 177 18.26 2.53 9.67
CA ASP A 177 17.95 1.25 9.01
C ASP A 177 17.64 1.37 7.49
N ARG A 178 17.58 2.59 6.94
CA ARG A 178 17.24 2.81 5.53
C ARG A 178 18.52 2.89 4.70
N HIS A 179 18.76 1.89 3.85
CA HIS A 179 19.67 2.05 2.72
C HIS A 179 19.02 3.04 1.75
N PRO A 180 19.51 4.29 1.64
CA PRO A 180 18.87 5.26 0.77
C PRO A 180 19.10 4.83 -0.67
N LEU A 181 18.05 4.89 -1.49
CA LEU A 181 18.22 4.78 -2.94
C LEU A 181 18.80 6.11 -3.38
N HIS A 182 20.13 6.22 -3.36
CA HIS A 182 20.83 7.42 -3.79
C HIS A 182 20.77 7.56 -5.32
N PHE A 183 19.59 7.81 -5.90
CA PHE A 183 19.41 7.88 -7.36
C PHE A 183 20.40 8.86 -8.02
N PHE A 184 20.57 10.03 -7.42
CA PHE A 184 21.49 11.06 -7.87
C PHE A 184 22.96 10.68 -7.68
N GLN A 185 23.34 10.13 -6.53
CA GLN A 185 24.76 9.85 -6.23
C GLN A 185 25.25 8.51 -6.81
N SER A 186 24.35 7.57 -7.11
CA SER A 186 24.70 6.23 -7.62
C SER A 186 24.60 6.10 -9.14
N GLY A 187 24.61 7.23 -9.87
CA GLY A 187 24.71 7.29 -11.32
C GLY A 187 23.41 7.06 -12.08
N GLY A 188 22.25 6.97 -11.41
CA GLY A 188 20.96 6.76 -12.07
C GLY A 188 20.58 7.90 -13.02
N VAL A 189 20.90 9.14 -12.63
CA VAL A 189 20.66 10.33 -13.46
C VAL A 189 21.39 10.24 -14.79
N TRP A 190 22.67 9.82 -14.78
CA TRP A 190 23.46 9.68 -16.01
C TRP A 190 22.88 8.62 -16.96
N VAL A 191 22.40 7.49 -16.42
CA VAL A 191 21.75 6.45 -17.23
C VAL A 191 20.48 6.99 -17.90
N VAL A 192 19.66 7.75 -17.17
CA VAL A 192 18.45 8.38 -17.72
C VAL A 192 18.79 9.46 -18.75
N LEU A 193 19.82 10.28 -18.50
CA LEU A 193 20.28 11.30 -19.45
C LEU A 193 20.81 10.67 -20.75
N VAL A 194 21.61 9.61 -20.67
CA VAL A 194 22.10 8.89 -21.85
C VAL A 194 20.94 8.24 -22.62
N ALA A 195 19.97 7.65 -21.92
CA ALA A 195 18.78 7.10 -22.55
C ALA A 195 17.90 8.17 -23.20
N ALA A 196 17.73 9.33 -22.55
CA ALA A 196 17.01 10.48 -23.11
C ALA A 196 17.71 10.98 -24.38
N LEU A 197 19.04 11.12 -24.35
CA LEU A 197 19.82 11.54 -25.50
C LEU A 197 19.72 10.52 -26.64
N ALA A 198 19.82 9.23 -26.36
CA ALA A 198 19.65 8.18 -27.35
C ALA A 198 18.25 8.21 -27.99
N GLY A 199 17.19 8.31 -27.17
CA GLY A 199 15.81 8.46 -27.66
C GLY A 199 15.62 9.71 -28.51
N LEU A 200 16.20 10.84 -28.09
CA LEU A 200 16.15 12.10 -28.83
C LEU A 200 16.84 11.97 -30.19
N ILE A 201 18.03 11.37 -30.25
CA ILE A 201 18.76 11.14 -31.50
C ILE A 201 17.92 10.28 -32.46
N VAL A 202 17.42 9.15 -31.97
CA VAL A 202 16.61 8.20 -32.76
C VAL A 202 15.32 8.85 -33.28
N TYR A 203 14.66 9.67 -32.48
CA TYR A 203 13.36 10.28 -32.79
C TYR A 203 13.43 11.78 -33.07
N THR A 204 14.60 12.29 -33.48
CA THR A 204 14.78 13.72 -33.82
C THR A 204 13.72 14.24 -34.80
N PRO A 205 13.34 13.51 -35.87
CA PRO A 205 12.33 13.98 -36.82
C PRO A 205 10.93 14.15 -36.21
N LEU A 206 10.65 13.47 -35.09
CA LEU A 206 9.33 13.50 -34.45
C LEU A 206 9.13 14.75 -33.57
N ILE A 207 10.19 15.51 -33.25
CA ILE A 207 10.11 16.66 -32.33
C ILE A 207 9.14 17.72 -32.84
N ALA A 208 9.07 17.92 -34.16
CA ALA A 208 8.16 18.89 -34.79
C ALA A 208 6.85 18.26 -35.29
N ALA A 209 6.65 16.95 -35.10
CA ALA A 209 5.48 16.26 -35.62
C ALA A 209 4.23 16.54 -34.76
N PRO A 210 3.10 16.97 -35.36
CA PRO A 210 1.87 17.23 -34.61
C PRO A 210 1.13 15.95 -34.17
N ALA A 211 1.33 14.85 -34.89
CA ALA A 211 0.77 13.54 -34.63
C ALA A 211 1.65 12.45 -35.26
N LEU A 212 1.49 11.21 -34.78
CA LEU A 212 2.06 10.01 -35.40
C LEU A 212 0.97 9.19 -36.07
N SER A 213 1.27 8.68 -37.26
CA SER A 213 0.45 7.72 -38.00
C SER A 213 1.35 6.67 -38.65
N GLY A 214 0.82 5.47 -38.88
CA GLY A 214 1.53 4.36 -39.52
C GLY A 214 1.79 3.16 -38.61
N GLY A 215 2.03 2.00 -39.23
CA GLY A 215 2.08 0.72 -38.50
C GLY A 215 0.75 0.44 -37.80
N GLY A 216 0.82 0.13 -36.50
CA GLY A 216 -0.35 -0.03 -35.63
C GLY A 216 -0.87 1.27 -34.99
N LEU A 217 -0.29 2.44 -35.29
CA LEU A 217 -0.71 3.73 -34.71
C LEU A 217 -1.88 4.30 -35.48
N LEU A 218 -2.97 4.55 -34.74
CA LEU A 218 -4.09 5.36 -35.18
C LEU A 218 -4.01 6.73 -34.51
N THR A 219 -4.41 7.77 -35.24
CA THR A 219 -4.59 9.11 -34.67
C THR A 219 -5.67 9.06 -33.61
N LEU A 220 -5.40 9.64 -32.44
CA LEU A 220 -6.36 9.72 -31.35
C LEU A 220 -7.49 10.69 -31.72
N SER A 221 -8.64 10.52 -31.05
CA SER A 221 -9.77 11.45 -31.19
C SER A 221 -9.32 12.90 -30.90
N PRO A 222 -9.86 13.88 -31.64
CA PRO A 222 -9.36 15.27 -31.61
C PRO A 222 -9.62 15.97 -30.26
N THR A 223 -10.59 15.49 -29.47
CA THR A 223 -10.94 16.10 -28.18
C THR A 223 -10.89 15.09 -27.04
N VAL A 224 -10.54 15.59 -25.85
CA VAL A 224 -10.45 14.78 -24.62
C VAL A 224 -11.80 14.18 -24.21
N GLY A 225 -12.89 14.93 -24.41
CA GLY A 225 -14.24 14.44 -24.11
C GLY A 225 -14.62 13.21 -24.93
N GLU A 226 -14.20 13.16 -26.20
CA GLU A 226 -14.42 12.00 -27.06
C GLU A 226 -13.56 10.80 -26.67
N LEU A 227 -12.32 11.02 -26.23
CA LEU A 227 -11.48 9.94 -25.71
C LEU A 227 -12.12 9.26 -24.50
N TRP A 228 -12.63 10.05 -23.55
CA TRP A 228 -13.31 9.49 -22.36
C TRP A 228 -14.65 8.86 -22.71
N ARG A 229 -15.37 9.38 -23.70
CA ARG A 229 -16.59 8.75 -24.23
C ARG A 229 -16.29 7.39 -24.88
N ASN A 230 -15.21 7.31 -25.66
CA ASN A 230 -14.77 6.07 -26.32
C ASN A 230 -14.22 5.04 -25.33
N ALA A 231 -13.60 5.49 -24.24
CA ALA A 231 -13.13 4.65 -23.14
C ALA A 231 -14.26 4.17 -22.21
N ALA A 232 -15.43 4.81 -22.24
CA ALA A 232 -16.60 4.41 -21.47
C ALA A 232 -17.41 3.32 -22.19
N TYR A 233 -18.36 2.72 -21.47
CA TYR A 233 -19.37 1.88 -22.08
C TYR A 233 -20.35 2.74 -22.88
N GLY A 234 -20.54 2.44 -24.17
CA GLY A 234 -21.37 3.29 -25.02
C GLY A 234 -21.45 2.85 -26.48
N TRP A 235 -22.15 3.66 -27.27
CA TRP A 235 -22.28 3.51 -28.71
C TRP A 235 -20.95 3.81 -29.41
N ARG A 236 -20.59 2.99 -30.41
CA ARG A 236 -19.42 3.20 -31.27
C ARG A 236 -19.81 3.17 -32.74
N ASP A 237 -19.36 4.16 -33.48
CA ASP A 237 -19.58 4.28 -34.93
C ASP A 237 -18.55 3.45 -35.71
N LEU A 238 -18.50 2.14 -35.43
CA LEU A 238 -17.72 1.16 -36.18
C LEU A 238 -18.70 0.31 -37.00
N GLY A 239 -18.60 0.36 -38.34
CA GLY A 239 -19.54 -0.33 -39.23
C GLY A 239 -20.96 0.25 -39.13
N SER A 240 -21.96 -0.61 -38.89
CA SER A 240 -23.37 -0.20 -38.71
C SER A 240 -23.68 0.38 -37.32
N GLY A 241 -22.67 0.63 -36.49
CA GLY A 241 -22.83 1.02 -35.10
C GLY A 241 -22.93 -0.20 -34.17
N PHE A 242 -22.18 -0.19 -33.08
CA PHE A 242 -22.17 -1.26 -32.08
C PHE A 242 -22.14 -0.68 -30.67
N ILE A 243 -22.96 -1.25 -29.77
CA ILE A 243 -22.92 -0.97 -28.33
C ILE A 243 -22.12 -2.08 -27.65
N GLY A 244 -21.06 -1.70 -26.94
CA GLY A 244 -20.31 -2.69 -26.16
C GLY A 244 -19.32 -2.09 -25.18
N ALA A 245 -18.71 -2.98 -24.39
CA ALA A 245 -17.63 -2.63 -23.48
C ALA A 245 -16.43 -2.07 -24.24
N ALA A 246 -15.84 -0.99 -23.71
CA ALA A 246 -14.59 -0.46 -24.22
C ALA A 246 -13.43 -1.43 -23.98
N ASP A 247 -12.43 -1.36 -24.85
CA ASP A 247 -11.13 -1.92 -24.54
C ASP A 247 -10.52 -1.15 -23.35
N PRO A 248 -9.98 -1.85 -22.32
CA PRO A 248 -9.27 -1.22 -21.21
C PRO A 248 -8.14 -0.30 -21.67
N PHE A 249 -7.57 -0.58 -22.84
CA PHE A 249 -6.52 0.22 -23.44
C PHE A 249 -6.98 1.63 -23.82
N ALA A 250 -8.21 1.82 -24.31
CA ALA A 250 -8.76 3.16 -24.55
C ALA A 250 -8.80 4.01 -23.28
N GLY A 251 -9.01 3.42 -22.11
CA GLY A 251 -8.90 4.12 -20.83
C GLY A 251 -7.49 4.65 -20.57
N VAL A 252 -6.46 3.85 -20.88
CA VAL A 252 -5.05 4.27 -20.78
C VAL A 252 -4.74 5.39 -21.78
N LEU A 253 -5.21 5.26 -23.02
CA LEU A 253 -5.07 6.29 -24.05
C LEU A 253 -5.82 7.58 -23.69
N ALA A 254 -6.99 7.51 -23.07
CA ALA A 254 -7.73 8.68 -22.61
C ALA A 254 -6.97 9.44 -21.52
N VAL A 255 -6.34 8.72 -20.58
CA VAL A 255 -5.46 9.34 -19.56
C VAL A 255 -4.24 10.00 -20.20
N LEU A 256 -3.58 9.33 -21.15
CA LEU A 256 -2.42 9.89 -21.85
C LEU A 256 -2.80 11.11 -22.72
N GLY A 257 -3.89 11.01 -23.48
CA GLY A 257 -4.41 12.09 -24.31
C GLY A 257 -4.83 13.32 -23.49
N SER A 258 -5.33 13.10 -22.27
CA SER A 258 -5.68 14.19 -21.34
C SER A 258 -4.47 15.03 -20.90
N LEU A 259 -3.24 14.48 -20.94
CA LEU A 259 -2.00 15.23 -20.67
C LEU A 259 -1.67 16.23 -21.79
N THR A 260 -2.17 15.97 -22.98
CA THR A 260 -1.99 16.80 -24.19
C THR A 260 -3.34 17.30 -24.64
N PHE A 261 -4.08 17.93 -23.73
CA PHE A 261 -5.48 18.34 -23.96
C PHE A 261 -5.67 19.26 -25.18
N TRP A 262 -4.61 19.94 -25.62
CA TRP A 262 -4.59 20.79 -26.83
C TRP A 262 -4.46 19.98 -28.14
N SER A 263 -3.87 18.79 -28.10
CA SER A 263 -3.71 17.88 -29.24
C SER A 263 -3.51 16.47 -28.71
N PRO A 264 -4.58 15.69 -28.47
CA PRO A 264 -4.46 14.39 -27.82
C PRO A 264 -3.56 13.41 -28.57
N SER A 265 -3.49 13.51 -29.91
CA SER A 265 -2.58 12.72 -30.76
C SER A 265 -1.10 12.99 -30.47
N TYR A 266 -0.75 14.17 -29.94
CA TYR A 266 0.62 14.50 -29.53
C TYR A 266 1.09 13.65 -28.34
N ALA A 267 0.17 13.06 -27.55
CA ALA A 267 0.52 12.11 -26.50
C ALA A 267 1.36 10.92 -27.03
N MET A 268 1.12 10.49 -28.27
CA MET A 268 1.87 9.41 -28.89
C MET A 268 3.30 9.85 -29.23
N VAL A 269 3.49 11.09 -29.70
CA VAL A 269 4.83 11.68 -29.91
C VAL A 269 5.59 11.71 -28.59
N LEU A 270 4.95 12.22 -27.53
CA LEU A 270 5.54 12.30 -26.19
C LEU A 270 5.89 10.91 -25.65
N LEU A 271 5.04 9.90 -25.89
CA LEU A 271 5.32 8.52 -25.51
C LEU A 271 6.62 8.05 -26.15
N TYR A 272 6.82 8.22 -27.47
CA TYR A 272 8.05 7.79 -28.16
C TYR A 272 9.29 8.55 -27.68
N LEU A 273 9.20 9.88 -27.54
CA LEU A 273 10.31 10.70 -27.05
C LEU A 273 10.73 10.35 -25.61
N THR A 274 9.77 9.94 -24.77
CA THR A 274 10.02 9.63 -23.35
C THR A 274 10.15 8.14 -23.03
N ALA A 275 9.89 7.25 -23.99
CA ALA A 275 9.89 5.80 -23.73
C ALA A 275 11.26 5.30 -23.27
N PHE A 276 12.34 5.73 -23.93
CA PHE A 276 13.72 5.39 -23.55
C PHE A 276 14.07 5.84 -22.12
N PRO A 277 13.95 7.13 -21.75
CA PRO A 277 14.31 7.56 -20.40
C PRO A 277 13.40 6.98 -19.30
N LEU A 278 12.10 6.80 -19.55
CA LEU A 278 11.19 6.22 -18.56
C LEU A 278 11.44 4.72 -18.35
N ALA A 279 11.71 3.97 -19.41
CA ALA A 279 12.12 2.56 -19.32
C ALA A 279 13.46 2.41 -18.60
N ALA A 280 14.44 3.27 -18.93
CA ALA A 280 15.75 3.31 -18.27
C ALA A 280 15.63 3.54 -16.77
N MET A 281 14.85 4.55 -16.38
CA MET A 281 14.65 4.92 -14.99
C MET A 281 13.97 3.80 -14.21
N GLY A 282 12.91 3.22 -14.77
CA GLY A 282 12.21 2.09 -14.17
C GLY A 282 13.13 0.88 -13.98
N ALA A 283 13.89 0.50 -15.02
CA ALA A 283 14.81 -0.62 -14.97
C ALA A 283 15.91 -0.41 -13.93
N TRP A 284 16.52 0.77 -13.91
CA TRP A 284 17.54 1.12 -12.92
C TRP A 284 16.99 1.01 -11.49
N LEU A 285 15.79 1.55 -11.23
CA LEU A 285 15.15 1.49 -9.92
C LEU A 285 14.80 0.06 -9.52
N MET A 286 14.30 -0.75 -10.45
CA MET A 286 14.01 -2.17 -10.23
C MET A 286 15.29 -2.91 -9.83
N ILE A 287 16.37 -2.78 -10.60
CA ILE A 287 17.64 -3.49 -10.34
C ILE A 287 18.29 -2.98 -9.05
N ALA A 288 18.09 -1.72 -8.67
CA ALA A 288 18.54 -1.18 -7.39
C ALA A 288 17.94 -1.90 -6.17
N ARG A 289 16.86 -2.67 -6.33
CA ARG A 289 16.31 -3.55 -5.29
C ARG A 289 17.06 -4.89 -5.17
N ILE A 290 17.73 -5.31 -6.22
CA ILE A 290 18.39 -6.61 -6.34
C ILE A 290 19.89 -6.48 -6.01
N THR A 291 20.54 -5.41 -6.47
CA THR A 291 22.00 -5.27 -6.40
C THR A 291 22.45 -3.91 -5.86
N PRO A 292 23.44 -3.86 -4.95
CA PRO A 292 23.99 -2.60 -4.43
C PRO A 292 24.94 -1.90 -5.42
N ARG A 293 25.59 -2.65 -6.32
CA ARG A 293 26.61 -2.14 -7.26
C ARG A 293 25.98 -1.23 -8.34
N PRO A 294 26.45 0.02 -8.51
CA PRO A 294 25.86 0.98 -9.46
C PRO A 294 26.05 0.54 -10.92
N LEU A 295 27.20 -0.02 -11.28
CA LEU A 295 27.48 -0.52 -12.63
C LEU A 295 26.51 -1.62 -13.06
N ALA A 296 26.15 -2.55 -12.17
CA ALA A 296 25.18 -3.60 -12.46
C ALA A 296 23.77 -3.03 -12.74
N ARG A 297 23.39 -1.94 -12.05
CA ARG A 297 22.12 -1.24 -12.30
C ARG A 297 22.11 -0.54 -13.64
N ALA A 298 23.21 0.13 -13.99
CA ALA A 298 23.38 0.79 -15.28
C ALA A 298 23.34 -0.23 -16.43
N PHE A 299 24.09 -1.33 -16.29
CA PHE A 299 24.11 -2.39 -17.30
C PHE A 299 22.75 -3.03 -17.50
N GLY A 300 22.03 -3.39 -16.43
CA GLY A 300 20.70 -3.97 -16.59
C GLY A 300 19.66 -2.98 -17.13
N ALA A 301 19.79 -1.68 -16.86
CA ALA A 301 18.96 -0.66 -17.49
C ALA A 301 19.26 -0.54 -19.00
N LEU A 302 20.53 -0.59 -19.39
CA LEU A 302 20.96 -0.61 -20.79
C LEU A 302 20.42 -1.83 -21.53
N VAL A 303 20.56 -3.04 -20.96
CA VAL A 303 20.02 -4.28 -21.51
C VAL A 303 18.50 -4.20 -21.67
N TRP A 304 17.80 -3.57 -20.73
CA TRP A 304 16.34 -3.40 -20.81
C TRP A 304 15.92 -2.48 -21.97
N ILE A 305 16.61 -1.36 -22.16
CA ILE A 305 16.29 -0.40 -23.24
C ILE A 305 16.67 -0.96 -24.61
N LEU A 306 17.77 -1.71 -24.69
CA LEU A 306 18.24 -2.34 -25.94
C LEU A 306 17.52 -3.66 -26.25
N ALA A 307 16.48 -4.02 -25.51
CA ALA A 307 15.76 -5.26 -25.72
C ALA A 307 15.12 -5.29 -27.13
N PRO A 308 15.28 -6.38 -27.90
CA PRO A 308 14.75 -6.46 -29.27
C PRO A 308 13.23 -6.33 -29.32
N ALA A 309 12.52 -6.80 -28.30
CA ALA A 309 11.07 -6.65 -28.20
C ALA A 309 10.62 -5.17 -28.14
N PHE A 310 11.42 -4.31 -27.50
CA PHE A 310 11.12 -2.88 -27.41
C PHE A 310 11.39 -2.15 -28.73
N ALA A 311 12.45 -2.53 -29.43
CA ALA A 311 12.73 -2.03 -30.77
C ALA A 311 11.62 -2.46 -31.76
N ALA A 312 11.21 -3.73 -31.72
CA ALA A 312 10.14 -4.26 -32.57
C ALA A 312 8.78 -3.56 -32.31
N ALA A 313 8.42 -3.34 -31.04
CA ALA A 313 7.19 -2.63 -30.68
C ALA A 313 7.15 -1.20 -31.24
N GLN A 314 8.30 -0.51 -31.25
CA GLN A 314 8.43 0.84 -31.79
C GLN A 314 8.44 0.86 -33.33
N SER A 315 9.10 -0.12 -33.98
CA SER A 315 9.10 -0.22 -35.44
C SER A 315 7.71 -0.56 -36.00
N ASP A 316 6.96 -1.39 -35.29
CA ASP A 316 5.62 -1.81 -35.70
C ASP A 316 4.53 -0.78 -35.36
N GLY A 317 4.87 0.30 -34.64
CA GLY A 317 3.90 1.30 -34.24
C GLY A 317 2.89 0.78 -33.21
N ARG A 318 3.30 -0.09 -32.27
CA ARG A 318 2.36 -0.72 -31.31
C ARG A 318 2.46 -0.06 -29.93
N PRO A 319 1.57 0.88 -29.56
CA PRO A 319 1.70 1.65 -28.33
C PRO A 319 1.49 0.81 -27.05
N GLY A 320 0.63 -0.23 -27.10
CA GLY A 320 0.40 -1.14 -25.97
C GLY A 320 1.69 -1.82 -25.47
N PRO A 321 2.41 -2.57 -26.34
CA PRO A 321 3.70 -3.17 -25.99
C PRO A 321 4.78 -2.16 -25.55
N ILE A 322 4.82 -0.95 -26.14
CA ILE A 322 5.74 0.12 -25.70
C ILE A 322 5.45 0.52 -24.24
N LEU A 323 4.19 0.78 -23.92
CA LEU A 323 3.76 1.13 -22.56
C LEU A 323 4.04 -0.01 -21.57
N VAL A 324 3.79 -1.26 -21.95
CA VAL A 324 4.14 -2.43 -21.13
C VAL A 324 5.63 -2.46 -20.82
N HIS A 325 6.49 -2.28 -21.83
CA HIS A 325 7.94 -2.31 -21.65
C HIS A 325 8.44 -1.18 -20.75
N VAL A 326 7.82 -0.01 -20.84
CA VAL A 326 8.10 1.12 -19.95
C VAL A 326 7.62 0.84 -18.53
N LEU A 327 6.39 0.34 -18.34
CA LEU A 327 5.72 0.21 -17.04
C LEU A 327 6.17 -1.02 -16.22
N LEU A 328 6.57 -2.12 -16.86
CA LEU A 328 6.94 -3.37 -16.19
C LEU A 328 8.02 -3.18 -15.11
N PRO A 329 9.15 -2.49 -15.35
CA PRO A 329 10.14 -2.26 -14.31
C PRO A 329 9.61 -1.46 -13.11
N TRP A 330 8.74 -0.47 -13.37
CA TRP A 330 8.09 0.30 -12.31
C TRP A 330 7.14 -0.57 -11.47
N LEU A 331 6.41 -1.47 -12.12
CA LEU A 331 5.53 -2.44 -11.46
C LEU A 331 6.34 -3.32 -10.52
N PHE A 332 7.45 -3.91 -10.98
CA PHE A 332 8.31 -4.74 -10.12
C PHE A 332 8.95 -3.92 -9.00
N PHE A 333 9.44 -2.71 -9.28
CA PHE A 333 9.96 -1.83 -8.25
C PHE A 333 8.94 -1.52 -7.15
N ALA A 334 7.70 -1.18 -7.54
CA ALA A 334 6.59 -0.96 -6.63
C ALA A 334 6.19 -2.24 -5.89
N GLY A 335 6.17 -3.39 -6.58
CA GLY A 335 5.87 -4.72 -6.04
C GLY A 335 6.85 -5.15 -4.94
N PHE A 336 8.16 -4.98 -5.15
CA PHE A 336 9.16 -5.19 -4.08
C PHE A 336 8.93 -4.23 -2.91
N GLY A 337 8.48 -3.00 -3.19
CA GLY A 337 8.06 -2.02 -2.21
C GLY A 337 6.76 -2.39 -1.46
N ALA A 338 5.87 -3.19 -2.05
CA ALA A 338 4.55 -3.53 -1.52
C ALA A 338 4.63 -4.44 -0.28
N TYR A 339 5.67 -5.28 -0.18
CA TYR A 339 6.02 -5.94 1.08
C TYR A 339 6.20 -4.93 2.21
N ARG A 340 6.60 -3.70 1.83
CA ARG A 340 7.02 -2.65 2.73
C ARG A 340 6.00 -1.58 3.09
N SER A 341 5.19 -1.16 2.13
CA SER A 341 4.24 -0.07 2.29
C SER A 341 2.91 -0.43 1.63
N TRP A 342 1.82 0.01 2.27
CA TRP A 342 0.49 -0.02 1.65
C TRP A 342 0.42 0.88 0.42
N SER A 343 1.09 2.05 0.45
CA SER A 343 1.14 2.93 -0.72
C SER A 343 1.86 2.27 -1.89
N ALA A 344 2.92 1.50 -1.63
CA ALA A 344 3.66 0.79 -2.67
C ALA A 344 2.83 -0.37 -3.27
N SER A 345 2.00 -1.02 -2.44
CA SER A 345 1.03 -2.00 -2.94
C SER A 345 -0.04 -1.36 -3.81
N ALA A 346 -0.58 -0.20 -3.41
CA ALA A 346 -1.53 0.55 -4.22
C ALA A 346 -0.92 0.99 -5.56
N THR A 347 0.33 1.50 -5.56
CA THR A 347 1.02 1.85 -6.81
C THR A 347 1.27 0.63 -7.67
N ALA A 348 1.66 -0.52 -7.09
CA ALA A 348 1.83 -1.76 -7.84
C ALA A 348 0.51 -2.25 -8.45
N SER A 349 -0.59 -2.09 -7.72
CA SER A 349 -1.94 -2.46 -8.18
C SER A 349 -2.40 -1.59 -9.36
N LEU A 350 -2.17 -0.27 -9.31
CA LEU A 350 -2.47 0.63 -10.43
C LEU A 350 -1.57 0.37 -11.64
N LEU A 351 -0.28 0.13 -11.43
CA LEU A 351 0.66 -0.21 -12.51
C LEU A 351 0.30 -1.56 -13.15
N ALA A 352 -0.09 -2.56 -12.35
CA ALA A 352 -0.54 -3.85 -12.86
C ALA A 352 -1.81 -3.69 -13.70
N ALA A 353 -2.75 -2.85 -13.28
CA ALA A 353 -3.94 -2.54 -14.04
C ALA A 353 -3.63 -1.87 -15.38
N ALA A 354 -2.69 -0.91 -15.41
CA ALA A 354 -2.24 -0.28 -16.65
C ALA A 354 -1.53 -1.29 -17.59
N VAL A 355 -0.67 -2.16 -17.05
CA VAL A 355 0.02 -3.22 -17.83
C VAL A 355 -0.99 -4.20 -18.42
N VAL A 356 -1.95 -4.68 -17.62
CA VAL A 356 -3.01 -5.59 -18.06
C VAL A 356 -3.93 -4.92 -19.08
N ALA A 357 -4.21 -3.61 -18.93
CA ALA A 357 -4.98 -2.87 -19.92
C ALA A 357 -4.26 -2.73 -21.26
N CYS A 358 -2.92 -2.64 -21.26
CA CYS A 358 -2.10 -2.54 -22.47
C CYS A 358 -1.83 -3.89 -23.15
N ALA A 359 -1.72 -4.97 -22.37
CA ALA A 359 -1.53 -6.34 -22.85
C ALA A 359 -2.26 -7.33 -21.92
N PRO A 360 -3.54 -7.64 -22.20
CA PRO A 360 -4.36 -8.50 -21.37
C PRO A 360 -3.78 -9.90 -21.16
N ILE A 361 -2.98 -10.40 -22.11
CA ILE A 361 -2.26 -11.68 -21.99
C ILE A 361 -1.33 -11.74 -20.77
N LEU A 362 -0.80 -10.59 -20.31
CA LEU A 362 0.05 -10.52 -19.11
C LEU A 362 -0.73 -10.71 -17.80
N SER A 363 -2.07 -10.71 -17.84
CA SER A 363 -2.88 -11.06 -16.68
C SER A 363 -2.55 -12.46 -16.15
N LEU A 364 -2.24 -13.42 -17.03
CA LEU A 364 -1.91 -14.81 -16.66
C LEU A 364 -0.61 -14.90 -15.82
N PRO A 365 0.56 -14.46 -16.30
CA PRO A 365 1.78 -14.51 -15.49
C PRO A 365 1.70 -13.62 -14.25
N LEU A 366 1.04 -12.46 -14.32
CA LEU A 366 0.87 -11.58 -13.16
C LEU A 366 -0.02 -12.22 -12.08
N LEU A 367 -1.07 -12.93 -12.47
CA LEU A 367 -1.94 -13.66 -11.55
C LEU A 367 -1.21 -14.85 -10.93
N ALA A 368 -0.40 -15.59 -11.70
CA ALA A 368 0.45 -16.65 -11.16
C ALA A 368 1.45 -16.11 -10.13
N ILE A 369 2.16 -15.02 -10.44
CA ILE A 369 3.07 -14.32 -9.51
C ILE A 369 2.30 -13.88 -8.26
N TRP A 370 1.10 -13.31 -8.43
CA TRP A 370 0.27 -12.87 -7.33
C TRP A 370 -0.14 -14.01 -6.40
N ILE A 371 -0.54 -15.18 -6.93
CA ILE A 371 -0.87 -16.38 -6.14
C ILE A 371 0.35 -16.83 -5.32
N VAL A 372 1.53 -16.90 -5.94
CA VAL A 372 2.78 -17.27 -5.25
C VAL A 372 3.09 -16.26 -4.13
N ILE A 373 2.94 -14.97 -4.40
CA ILE A 373 3.12 -13.93 -3.39
C ILE A 373 2.10 -14.11 -2.26
N LEU A 374 0.84 -14.41 -2.55
CA LEU A 374 -0.21 -14.59 -1.56
C LEU A 374 0.10 -15.79 -0.64
N ALA A 375 0.50 -16.92 -1.23
CA ALA A 375 0.88 -18.14 -0.52
C ALA A 375 2.11 -17.93 0.38
N THR A 376 3.11 -17.19 -0.08
CA THR A 376 4.36 -16.94 0.66
C THR A 376 4.28 -15.76 1.64
N SER A 377 3.27 -14.89 1.53
CA SER A 377 3.19 -13.66 2.32
C SER A 377 2.76 -13.85 3.78
N GLY A 378 2.19 -15.00 4.15
CA GLY A 378 1.73 -15.31 5.50
C GLY A 378 0.88 -14.18 6.11
N ARG A 379 1.31 -13.60 7.23
CA ARG A 379 0.58 -12.51 7.93
C ARG A 379 0.50 -11.18 7.14
N ARG A 380 1.12 -11.09 5.96
CA ARG A 380 1.16 -9.90 5.07
C ARG A 380 0.18 -9.99 3.90
N VAL A 381 -0.57 -11.09 3.79
CA VAL A 381 -1.58 -11.35 2.74
C VAL A 381 -2.48 -10.14 2.47
N GLY A 382 -2.97 -9.47 3.51
CA GLY A 382 -3.87 -8.33 3.36
C GLY A 382 -3.31 -7.15 2.54
N ARG A 383 -1.99 -7.04 2.37
CA ARG A 383 -1.40 -6.00 1.50
C ARG A 383 -1.47 -6.34 0.03
N PHE A 384 -1.36 -7.62 -0.31
CA PHE A 384 -1.31 -8.10 -1.69
C PHE A 384 -2.69 -8.54 -2.18
N ALA A 385 -3.62 -8.87 -1.28
CA ALA A 385 -4.96 -9.31 -1.63
C ALA A 385 -5.69 -8.33 -2.56
N GLY A 386 -5.46 -7.02 -2.41
CA GLY A 386 -6.09 -5.99 -3.26
C GLY A 386 -5.38 -5.72 -4.58
N LEU A 387 -4.23 -6.35 -4.87
CA LEU A 387 -3.43 -6.06 -6.05
C LEU A 387 -4.18 -6.27 -7.38
N PRO A 388 -4.93 -7.37 -7.60
CA PRO A 388 -5.64 -7.59 -8.86
C PRO A 388 -6.92 -6.76 -9.00
N ILE A 389 -7.40 -6.09 -7.94
CA ILE A 389 -8.72 -5.44 -7.94
C ILE A 389 -8.88 -4.41 -9.07
N PRO A 390 -7.96 -3.45 -9.29
CA PRO A 390 -8.14 -2.46 -10.35
C PRO A 390 -8.01 -3.07 -11.76
N ALA A 391 -7.14 -4.06 -11.93
CA ALA A 391 -7.02 -4.79 -13.20
C ALA A 391 -8.31 -5.57 -13.52
N ALA A 392 -8.86 -6.27 -12.52
CA ALA A 392 -10.13 -6.97 -12.64
C ALA A 392 -11.29 -6.02 -12.91
N ALA A 393 -11.32 -4.84 -12.28
CA ALA A 393 -12.34 -3.82 -12.52
C ALA A 393 -12.31 -3.29 -13.96
N LEU A 394 -11.13 -3.12 -14.55
CA LEU A 394 -10.98 -2.72 -15.96
C LEU A 394 -11.40 -3.83 -16.93
N LEU A 395 -11.09 -5.09 -16.62
CA LEU A 395 -11.46 -6.23 -17.47
C LEU A 395 -12.92 -6.67 -17.31
N PHE A 396 -13.57 -6.32 -16.20
CA PHE A 396 -14.91 -6.79 -15.85
C PHE A 396 -15.96 -6.53 -16.95
N PRO A 397 -16.06 -5.32 -17.55
CA PRO A 397 -17.02 -5.08 -18.64
C PRO A 397 -16.78 -5.96 -19.86
N LEU A 398 -15.52 -6.23 -20.22
CA LEU A 398 -15.18 -7.13 -21.34
C LEU A 398 -15.58 -8.58 -21.03
N VAL A 399 -15.27 -9.07 -19.83
CA VAL A 399 -15.64 -10.43 -19.41
C VAL A 399 -17.16 -10.61 -19.48
N VAL A 400 -17.94 -9.64 -18.99
CA VAL A 400 -19.40 -9.69 -19.07
C VAL A 400 -19.91 -9.62 -20.51
N ALA A 401 -19.28 -8.84 -21.39
CA ALA A 401 -19.67 -8.75 -22.80
C ALA A 401 -19.35 -10.01 -23.62
N HIS A 402 -18.28 -10.73 -23.29
CA HIS A 402 -17.87 -11.96 -24.00
C HIS A 402 -18.47 -13.24 -23.39
N ALA A 403 -18.88 -13.23 -22.13
CA ALA A 403 -19.46 -14.39 -21.44
C ALA A 403 -20.64 -15.07 -22.18
N PRO A 404 -21.61 -14.34 -22.77
CA PRO A 404 -22.72 -14.96 -23.50
C PRO A 404 -22.30 -15.61 -24.82
N ARG A 405 -21.15 -15.23 -25.39
CA ARG A 405 -20.65 -15.71 -26.68
C ARG A 405 -19.77 -16.96 -26.56
N GLY A 406 -19.35 -17.31 -25.34
CA GLY A 406 -18.41 -18.42 -25.09
C GLY A 406 -16.95 -18.10 -25.42
N ASP A 407 -16.65 -16.86 -25.85
CA ASP A 407 -15.34 -16.42 -26.31
C ASP A 407 -14.43 -15.95 -25.16
N TRP A 408 -14.17 -16.84 -24.19
CA TRP A 408 -13.38 -16.50 -23.01
C TRP A 408 -11.95 -16.05 -23.33
N PHE A 409 -11.36 -16.55 -24.42
CA PHE A 409 -10.02 -16.18 -24.86
C PHE A 409 -9.95 -14.82 -25.55
N ALA A 410 -11.07 -14.27 -26.02
CA ALA A 410 -11.09 -12.94 -26.65
C ALA A 410 -10.70 -11.83 -25.67
N VAL A 411 -10.92 -12.04 -24.36
CA VAL A 411 -10.52 -11.11 -23.30
C VAL A 411 -8.98 -11.01 -23.17
N LEU A 412 -8.24 -12.04 -23.62
CA LEU A 412 -6.78 -12.07 -23.58
C LEU A 412 -6.11 -11.51 -24.85
N ALA A 413 -6.89 -11.16 -25.87
CA ALA A 413 -6.35 -10.62 -27.11
C ALA A 413 -5.69 -9.26 -26.88
N ASP A 414 -4.56 -9.02 -27.55
CA ASP A 414 -3.86 -7.73 -27.50
C ASP A 414 -4.74 -6.64 -28.11
N PRO A 415 -4.88 -5.47 -27.46
CA PRO A 415 -5.63 -4.34 -28.00
C PRO A 415 -4.88 -3.69 -29.16
N GLY A 416 -5.63 -3.18 -30.13
CA GLY A 416 -5.10 -2.41 -31.27
C GLY A 416 -5.44 -3.00 -32.63
N VAL A 417 -4.89 -2.39 -33.67
CA VAL A 417 -5.12 -2.81 -35.07
C VAL A 417 -4.39 -4.14 -35.32
N PRO A 418 -5.07 -5.19 -35.81
CA PRO A 418 -4.41 -6.44 -36.18
C PRO A 418 -3.47 -6.19 -37.36
N LEU A 419 -2.17 -6.35 -37.13
CA LEU A 419 -1.15 -6.27 -38.18
C LEU A 419 -0.90 -7.67 -38.76
N PRO A 420 -0.71 -7.80 -40.09
CA PRO A 420 -0.34 -9.07 -40.70
C PRO A 420 1.03 -9.53 -40.17
N SER A 421 1.10 -10.74 -39.64
CA SER A 421 2.38 -11.34 -39.27
C SER A 421 3.15 -11.70 -40.55
N ALA A 422 4.13 -10.88 -40.95
CA ALA A 422 5.04 -11.26 -42.02
C ALA A 422 5.91 -12.45 -41.56
N ARG A 423 5.98 -13.54 -42.33
CA ARG A 423 6.96 -14.61 -42.10
C ARG A 423 8.35 -13.99 -42.07
N ALA A 424 9.06 -14.14 -40.95
CA ALA A 424 10.42 -13.66 -40.81
C ALA A 424 11.32 -14.32 -41.86
N THR A 425 11.68 -13.58 -42.91
CA THR A 425 12.77 -13.95 -43.83
C THR A 425 14.07 -13.51 -43.16
N SER A 426 15.06 -14.40 -43.11
CA SER A 426 16.37 -14.21 -42.43
C SER A 426 17.08 -12.90 -42.79
N SER A 427 16.79 -12.31 -43.94
CA SER A 427 17.35 -11.05 -44.41
C SER A 427 16.85 -9.79 -43.66
N ARG A 428 15.66 -9.81 -43.05
CA ARG A 428 15.10 -8.63 -42.34
C ARG A 428 15.74 -8.34 -40.98
N CYS A 429 16.32 -9.34 -40.31
CA CYS A 429 17.06 -9.12 -39.06
C CYS A 429 18.33 -8.27 -39.24
N SER A 430 18.83 -8.15 -40.48
CA SER A 430 20.08 -7.40 -40.77
C SER A 430 19.88 -5.93 -41.12
N ARG A 431 18.65 -5.49 -41.42
CA ARG A 431 18.37 -4.10 -41.84
C ARG A 431 17.42 -3.44 -40.85
N GLY A 432 17.98 -2.93 -39.77
CA GLY A 432 17.28 -2.01 -38.88
C GLY A 432 16.99 -0.70 -39.61
N CYS A 433 15.71 -0.47 -39.92
CA CYS A 433 14.99 0.81 -39.94
C CYS A 433 13.75 0.69 -40.86
N PRO A 434 12.57 1.12 -40.42
CA PRO A 434 11.51 1.51 -41.35
C PRO A 434 11.91 2.82 -42.05
N ARG A 435 11.70 2.89 -43.36
CA ARG A 435 11.83 4.11 -44.18
C ARG A 435 10.50 4.89 -44.19
N PRO A 436 10.54 6.22 -44.42
CA PRO A 436 9.44 7.15 -44.15
C PRO A 436 8.12 6.81 -44.83
#